data_AF-A0AAN9S8Q4-F1
#
_entry.id   AF-A0AAN9S8Q4-F1
#
_cell.length_a   1.000
_cell.length_b   1.000
_cell.length_c   1.000
_cell.angle_alpha   90.00
_cell.angle_beta   90.00
_cell.angle_gamma   90.00
#
_symmetry.space_group_name_H-M   'P 1'
#
loop_
_entity.id
_entity.type
_entity.pdbx_description
1 polymer ?
#
loop_
_entity_poly.entity_id
_entity_poly.type
_entity_poly.pdbx_seq_one_letter_code
_entity_poly.pdbx_strand_id
1 'polypeptide(L)'
;MASNSSLRTLMIFALAFSLALQATLGGIECEHLRQEKCSLAVSSGGKRCVLEKRIKRSGEEAYTCRTSEIEADKLKDHIETDECIEACGLDRMSLGISSDSLLDSSFTHKLCSPHCYHCCPNVVDLYFNLAAGEGVFLPKLCEVQGVNARRGMAELRSSGIVAPPPLHSLQFTAAPPINPVIAAPSPN
;
A
#
# COMPACT_ATOMS: atom_id res chain seq x y z
N MET A 1 -52.32 -30.77 -13.70
CA MET A 1 -51.44 -31.10 -12.56
C MET A 1 -49.94 -31.02 -12.87
N ALA A 2 -49.50 -31.12 -14.14
CA ALA A 2 -48.07 -31.03 -14.52
C ALA A 2 -47.43 -29.62 -14.36
N SER A 3 -48.20 -28.55 -14.59
CA SER A 3 -47.68 -27.16 -14.54
C SER A 3 -47.21 -26.71 -13.15
N ASN A 4 -47.82 -27.22 -12.08
CA ASN A 4 -47.51 -26.80 -10.71
C ASN A 4 -46.24 -27.49 -10.16
N SER A 5 -45.96 -28.71 -10.66
CA SER A 5 -44.72 -29.43 -10.35
C SER A 5 -43.50 -28.79 -11.02
N SER A 6 -43.60 -28.44 -12.30
CA SER A 6 -42.52 -27.78 -13.04
C SER A 6 -42.14 -26.40 -12.45
N LEU A 7 -43.15 -25.61 -12.04
CA LEU A 7 -42.93 -24.31 -11.42
C LEU A 7 -42.22 -24.41 -10.06
N ARG A 8 -42.56 -25.41 -9.23
CA ARG A 8 -41.88 -25.68 -7.96
C ARG A 8 -40.41 -26.07 -8.16
N THR A 9 -40.11 -26.89 -9.15
CA THR A 9 -38.74 -27.30 -9.45
C THR A 9 -37.88 -26.11 -9.89
N LEU A 10 -38.43 -25.22 -10.72
CA LEU A 10 -37.77 -23.97 -11.13
C LEU A 10 -37.49 -23.04 -9.94
N MET A 11 -38.45 -22.89 -9.02
CA MET A 11 -38.27 -22.08 -7.82
C MET A 11 -37.17 -22.63 -6.91
N ILE A 12 -37.08 -23.96 -6.74
CA ILE A 12 -36.02 -24.60 -5.96
C ILE A 12 -34.65 -24.37 -6.61
N PHE A 13 -34.55 -24.52 -7.93
CA PHE A 13 -33.31 -24.25 -8.66
C PHE A 13 -32.88 -22.79 -8.56
N ALA A 14 -33.83 -21.85 -8.70
CA ALA A 14 -33.56 -20.42 -8.55
C ALA A 14 -33.09 -20.09 -7.13
N LEU A 15 -33.73 -20.67 -6.11
CA LEU A 15 -33.33 -20.49 -4.71
C LEU A 15 -31.94 -21.06 -4.44
N ALA A 16 -31.66 -22.28 -4.90
CA ALA A 16 -30.36 -22.93 -4.76
C ALA A 16 -29.24 -22.15 -5.48
N PHE A 17 -29.53 -21.62 -6.68
CA PHE A 17 -28.60 -20.77 -7.41
C PHE A 17 -28.32 -19.46 -6.65
N SER A 18 -29.37 -18.80 -6.13
CA SER A 18 -29.20 -17.58 -5.34
C SER A 18 -28.40 -17.79 -4.04
N LEU A 19 -28.58 -18.93 -3.37
CA LEU A 19 -27.80 -19.30 -2.18
C LEU A 19 -26.35 -19.63 -2.53
N ALA A 20 -26.10 -20.30 -3.65
CA ALA A 20 -24.76 -20.57 -4.14
C ALA A 20 -24.00 -19.28 -4.51
N LEU A 21 -24.69 -18.29 -5.08
CA LEU A 21 -24.12 -16.97 -5.36
C LEU A 21 -23.76 -16.19 -4.09
N GLN A 22 -24.54 -16.33 -3.01
CA GLN A 22 -24.21 -15.70 -1.73
C GLN A 22 -22.99 -16.36 -1.06
N ALA A 23 -22.77 -17.66 -1.27
CA ALA A 23 -21.66 -18.40 -0.67
C ALA A 23 -20.29 -18.07 -1.28
N THR A 24 -20.23 -17.45 -2.46
CA THR A 24 -18.97 -17.05 -3.12
C THR A 24 -18.55 -15.62 -2.82
N LEU A 25 -19.36 -14.82 -2.13
CA LEU A 25 -19.04 -13.43 -1.75
C LEU A 25 -18.25 -13.36 -0.43
N GLY A 26 -17.20 -14.18 -0.31
CA GLY A 26 -16.22 -14.03 0.76
C GLY A 26 -15.26 -12.89 0.43
N GLY A 27 -15.24 -11.85 1.26
CA GLY A 27 -14.23 -10.78 1.16
C GLY A 27 -12.85 -11.29 1.56
N ILE A 28 -11.80 -10.57 1.17
CA ILE A 28 -10.44 -10.89 1.57
C ILE A 28 -10.26 -10.57 3.06
N GLU A 29 -9.91 -11.59 3.83
CA GLU A 29 -9.40 -11.49 5.20
C GLU A 29 -7.93 -11.93 5.19
N CYS A 30 -7.03 -11.06 5.65
CA CYS A 30 -5.60 -11.33 5.56
C CYS A 30 -5.21 -12.61 6.29
N GLU A 31 -5.84 -12.90 7.42
CA GLU A 31 -5.60 -14.06 8.27
C GLU A 31 -5.91 -15.40 7.58
N HIS A 32 -6.74 -15.38 6.53
CA HIS A 32 -7.10 -16.54 5.73
C HIS A 32 -6.29 -16.67 4.44
N LEU A 33 -5.40 -15.73 4.14
CA LEU A 33 -4.52 -15.82 2.99
C LEU A 33 -3.35 -16.77 3.25
N ARG A 34 -2.99 -17.51 2.20
CA ARG A 34 -1.72 -18.24 2.16
C ARG A 34 -0.56 -17.26 2.12
N GLN A 35 0.59 -17.65 2.66
CA GLN A 35 1.76 -16.79 2.81
C GLN A 35 2.17 -16.12 1.48
N GLU A 36 2.12 -16.84 0.36
CA GLU A 36 2.50 -16.35 -0.97
C GLU A 36 1.56 -15.28 -1.53
N LYS A 37 0.35 -15.14 -0.98
CA LYS A 37 -0.60 -14.09 -1.38
C LYS A 37 -0.78 -13.01 -0.31
N CYS A 38 -0.06 -13.11 0.79
CA CYS A 38 -0.24 -12.22 1.92
C CYS A 38 0.37 -10.84 1.70
N SER A 39 1.66 -10.79 1.34
CA SER A 39 2.32 -9.51 1.09
C SER A 39 1.66 -8.81 -0.10
N LEU A 40 1.47 -7.50 0.01
CA LEU A 40 0.85 -6.68 -1.05
C LEU A 40 -0.61 -7.07 -1.37
N ALA A 41 -1.33 -7.64 -0.41
CA ALA A 41 -2.78 -7.77 -0.47
C ALA A 41 -3.49 -6.67 0.32
N VAL A 42 -4.76 -6.44 0.00
CA VAL A 42 -5.66 -5.51 0.66
C VAL A 42 -6.97 -6.24 0.98
N SER A 43 -7.30 -6.25 2.26
CA SER A 43 -8.55 -6.82 2.78
C SER A 43 -9.80 -6.12 2.23
N SER A 44 -10.94 -6.77 2.41
CA SER A 44 -12.27 -6.16 2.17
C SER A 44 -12.50 -4.85 2.95
N GLY A 45 -11.87 -4.73 4.12
CA GLY A 45 -11.87 -3.51 4.93
C GLY A 45 -11.02 -2.36 4.37
N GLY A 46 -10.25 -2.58 3.29
CA GLY A 46 -9.33 -1.58 2.72
C GLY A 46 -7.98 -1.48 3.45
N LYS A 47 -7.72 -2.39 4.40
CA LYS A 47 -6.45 -2.46 5.13
C LYS A 47 -5.48 -3.40 4.45
N ARG A 48 -4.20 -3.02 4.39
CA ARG A 48 -3.12 -3.82 3.81
C ARG A 48 -2.81 -5.04 4.67
N CYS A 49 -2.46 -6.15 4.04
CA CYS A 49 -2.00 -7.36 4.70
C CYS A 49 -0.47 -7.34 4.90
N VAL A 50 0.00 -7.91 5.99
CA VAL A 50 1.42 -8.02 6.34
C VAL A 50 1.79 -9.46 6.68
N LEU A 51 2.91 -9.92 6.13
CA LEU A 51 3.49 -11.21 6.44
C LEU A 51 4.46 -11.06 7.63
N GLU A 52 4.13 -11.70 8.75
CA GLU A 52 4.99 -11.78 9.93
C GLU A 52 5.76 -13.09 9.94
N LYS A 53 7.04 -13.04 10.28
CA LYS A 53 7.88 -14.22 10.54
C LYS A 53 8.00 -14.46 12.03
N ARG A 54 7.82 -15.71 12.44
CA ARG A 54 7.95 -16.20 13.81
C ARG A 54 8.89 -17.39 13.84
N ILE A 55 9.71 -17.50 14.88
CA ILE A 55 10.58 -18.66 15.07
C ILE A 55 9.91 -19.57 16.10
N LYS A 56 9.62 -20.82 15.73
CA LYS A 56 9.06 -21.81 16.64
C LYS A 56 10.11 -22.23 17.66
N ARG A 57 9.68 -22.84 18.77
CA ARG A 57 10.61 -23.42 19.78
C ARG A 57 11.56 -24.48 19.19
N SER A 58 11.19 -25.10 18.06
CA SER A 58 12.02 -26.03 17.30
C SER A 58 13.14 -25.37 16.49
N GLY A 59 13.18 -24.04 16.40
CA GLY A 59 14.06 -23.28 15.49
C GLY A 59 13.52 -23.14 14.06
N GLU A 60 12.37 -23.75 13.76
CA GLU A 60 11.71 -23.66 12.45
C GLU A 60 11.05 -22.28 12.25
N GLU A 61 11.16 -21.74 11.05
CA GLU A 61 10.47 -20.52 10.66
C GLU A 61 8.99 -20.79 10.37
N ALA A 62 8.11 -19.97 10.93
CA ALA A 62 6.69 -19.95 10.65
C ALA A 62 6.29 -18.56 10.16
N TYR A 63 5.39 -18.53 9.19
CA TYR A 63 4.87 -17.30 8.62
C TYR A 63 3.39 -17.17 8.96
N THR A 64 2.97 -15.97 9.34
CA THR A 64 1.57 -15.67 9.66
C THR A 64 1.16 -14.39 8.94
N CYS A 65 0.06 -14.47 8.18
CA CYS A 65 -0.52 -13.30 7.55
C CYS A 65 -1.46 -12.58 8.51
N ARG A 66 -1.40 -11.25 8.56
CA ARG A 66 -2.26 -10.43 9.42
C ARG A 66 -2.68 -9.15 8.73
N THR A 67 -3.81 -8.60 9.16
CA THR A 67 -4.25 -7.28 8.75
C THR A 67 -3.44 -6.20 9.45
N SER A 68 -2.83 -5.28 8.68
CA SER A 68 -2.10 -4.12 9.22
C SER A 68 -3.05 -2.97 9.54
N GLU A 69 -2.53 -1.93 10.19
CA GLU A 69 -3.27 -0.67 10.43
C GLU A 69 -3.21 0.31 9.25
N ILE A 70 -2.45 -0.03 8.20
CA ILE A 70 -2.22 0.85 7.05
C ILE A 70 -3.35 0.66 6.03
N GLU A 71 -4.10 1.72 5.76
CA GLU A 71 -5.15 1.74 4.74
C GLU A 71 -4.58 1.95 3.34
N ALA A 72 -5.18 1.33 2.33
CA ALA A 72 -4.86 1.56 0.92
C ALA A 72 -5.82 2.59 0.30
N ASP A 73 -5.34 3.47 -0.58
CA ASP A 73 -6.21 4.45 -1.23
C ASP A 73 -7.17 3.75 -2.22
N LYS A 74 -8.47 3.83 -1.93
CA LYS A 74 -9.59 3.35 -2.78
C LYS A 74 -9.52 1.88 -3.20
N LEU A 75 -8.67 1.07 -2.58
CA LEU A 75 -8.46 -0.31 -2.94
C LEU A 75 -9.03 -1.23 -1.86
N LYS A 76 -9.78 -2.25 -2.29
CA LYS A 76 -10.39 -3.27 -1.43
C LYS A 76 -10.40 -4.60 -2.18
N ASP A 77 -10.33 -5.70 -1.45
CA ASP A 77 -10.38 -7.05 -2.01
C ASP A 77 -9.38 -7.26 -3.16
N HIS A 78 -8.13 -6.81 -2.94
CA HIS A 78 -7.08 -6.82 -3.95
C HIS A 78 -5.89 -7.68 -3.52
N ILE A 79 -5.30 -8.41 -4.47
CA ILE A 79 -4.04 -9.13 -4.28
C ILE A 79 -3.15 -8.80 -5.48
N GLU A 80 -1.93 -8.32 -5.21
CA GLU A 80 -0.99 -8.01 -6.28
C GLU A 80 -0.57 -9.25 -7.07
N THR A 81 -0.53 -9.12 -8.39
CA THR A 81 -0.20 -10.23 -9.29
C THR A 81 1.30 -10.48 -9.35
N ASP A 82 1.70 -11.65 -9.85
CA ASP A 82 3.12 -12.01 -10.02
C ASP A 82 3.84 -11.04 -10.95
N GLU A 83 3.15 -10.62 -12.02
CA GLU A 83 3.68 -9.69 -13.01
C GLU A 83 4.00 -8.34 -12.37
N CYS A 84 3.14 -7.86 -11.46
CA CYS A 84 3.39 -6.62 -10.76
C CYS A 84 4.51 -6.71 -9.74
N ILE A 85 4.59 -7.83 -9.01
CA ILE A 85 5.67 -8.08 -8.07
C ILE A 85 7.02 -8.07 -8.81
N GLU A 86 7.10 -8.76 -9.94
CA GLU A 86 8.31 -8.81 -10.76
C GLU A 86 8.66 -7.44 -11.36
N ALA A 87 7.68 -6.76 -11.96
CA ALA A 87 7.86 -5.46 -12.60
C ALA A 87 8.36 -4.40 -11.62
N CYS A 88 7.87 -4.43 -10.38
CA CYS A 88 8.27 -3.51 -9.32
C CYS A 88 9.55 -3.94 -8.58
N GLY A 89 10.10 -5.13 -8.86
CA GLY A 89 11.29 -5.63 -8.19
C GLY A 89 11.07 -6.03 -6.74
N LEU A 90 9.88 -6.54 -6.43
CA LEU A 90 9.46 -6.97 -5.09
C LEU A 90 9.52 -8.50 -4.98
N ASP A 91 9.34 -8.98 -3.74
CA ASP A 91 9.26 -10.40 -3.43
C ASP A 91 8.02 -10.73 -2.59
N ARG A 92 7.36 -11.86 -2.90
CA ARG A 92 6.14 -12.30 -2.19
C ARG A 92 6.38 -12.62 -0.71
N MET A 93 7.60 -12.96 -0.34
CA MET A 93 7.99 -13.28 1.03
C MET A 93 8.66 -12.10 1.73
N SER A 94 8.53 -10.89 1.17
CA SER A 94 9.02 -9.68 1.82
C SER A 94 8.42 -9.52 3.22
N LEU A 95 9.28 -9.41 4.21
CA LEU A 95 8.93 -9.22 5.61
C LEU A 95 9.02 -7.74 5.97
N GLY A 96 7.87 -7.08 5.96
CA GLY A 96 7.82 -5.64 6.14
C GLY A 96 8.38 -4.88 4.93
N ILE A 97 8.33 -3.55 5.03
CA ILE A 97 8.76 -2.63 3.98
C ILE A 97 9.63 -1.57 4.64
N SER A 98 10.79 -1.28 4.05
CA SER A 98 11.68 -0.20 4.50
C SER A 98 11.69 0.92 3.47
N SER A 99 11.74 2.17 3.95
CA SER A 99 11.98 3.33 3.11
C SER A 99 13.37 3.33 2.48
N ASP A 100 14.33 2.61 3.07
CA ASP A 100 15.70 2.47 2.53
C ASP A 100 15.73 1.84 1.14
N SER A 101 14.73 1.03 0.78
CA SER A 101 14.62 0.46 -0.56
C SER A 101 14.56 1.55 -1.64
N LEU A 102 13.99 2.72 -1.34
CA LEU A 102 13.96 3.87 -2.25
C LEU A 102 15.33 4.53 -2.46
N LEU A 103 16.32 4.21 -1.63
CA LEU A 103 17.71 4.64 -1.82
C LEU A 103 18.48 3.68 -2.74
N ASP A 104 17.98 2.47 -2.96
CA ASP A 104 18.53 1.56 -3.95
C ASP A 104 18.11 1.97 -5.36
N SER A 105 19.10 2.29 -6.19
CA SER A 105 18.87 2.68 -7.57
C SER A 105 18.25 1.56 -8.39
N SER A 106 18.56 0.29 -8.08
CA SER A 106 18.07 -0.84 -8.86
C SER A 106 16.57 -1.05 -8.63
N PHE A 107 16.15 -1.02 -7.36
CA PHE A 107 14.76 -1.04 -6.96
C PHE A 107 13.99 0.16 -7.50
N THR A 108 14.51 1.38 -7.30
CA THR A 108 13.83 2.61 -7.72
C THR A 108 13.59 2.64 -9.22
N HIS A 109 14.57 2.18 -10.02
CA HIS A 109 14.41 2.05 -11.47
C HIS A 109 13.26 1.09 -11.86
N LYS A 110 13.10 -0.03 -11.16
CA LYS A 110 11.97 -0.95 -11.37
C LYS A 110 10.64 -0.36 -10.92
N LEU A 111 10.61 0.25 -9.74
CA LEU A 111 9.42 0.90 -9.17
C LEU A 111 8.85 1.98 -10.09
N CYS A 112 9.71 2.80 -10.71
CA CYS A 112 9.28 3.86 -11.61
C CYS A 112 9.21 3.40 -13.08
N SER A 113 9.45 2.13 -13.38
CA SER A 113 9.23 1.60 -14.72
C SER A 113 7.75 1.76 -15.10
N PRO A 114 7.40 1.99 -16.38
CA PRO A 114 6.01 2.16 -16.79
C PRO A 114 5.12 0.96 -16.40
N HIS A 115 5.67 -0.26 -16.41
CA HIS A 115 4.96 -1.46 -16.01
C HIS A 115 4.59 -1.47 -14.53
N CYS A 116 5.51 -1.08 -13.64
CA CYS A 116 5.17 -0.98 -12.23
C CYS A 116 4.28 0.26 -11.96
N TYR A 117 4.75 1.43 -12.39
CA TYR A 117 4.19 2.71 -11.98
C TYR A 117 2.74 2.93 -12.47
N HIS A 118 2.36 2.36 -13.60
CA HIS A 118 1.02 2.52 -14.17
C HIS A 118 0.11 1.29 -14.01
N CYS A 119 0.66 0.10 -13.82
CA CYS A 119 -0.15 -1.12 -13.79
C CYS A 119 -0.30 -1.74 -12.38
N CYS A 120 0.46 -1.28 -11.38
CA CYS A 120 0.53 -1.90 -10.06
C CYS A 120 0.08 -0.92 -8.96
N PRO A 121 -1.20 -0.54 -8.91
CA PRO A 121 -1.68 0.58 -8.10
C PRO A 121 -1.48 0.39 -6.60
N ASN A 122 -1.59 -0.85 -6.07
CA ASN A 122 -1.37 -1.10 -4.64
C ASN A 122 0.09 -0.84 -4.24
N VAL A 123 1.03 -1.32 -5.06
CA VAL A 123 2.47 -1.14 -4.85
C VAL A 123 2.84 0.33 -4.94
N VAL A 124 2.34 1.01 -5.97
CA VAL A 124 2.63 2.42 -6.21
C VAL A 124 2.06 3.29 -5.09
N ASP A 125 0.81 3.06 -4.65
CA ASP A 125 0.22 3.77 -3.52
C ASP A 125 1.02 3.54 -2.22
N LEU A 126 1.47 2.31 -1.99
CA LEU A 126 2.26 1.97 -0.81
C LEU A 126 3.59 2.73 -0.78
N TYR A 127 4.36 2.71 -1.87
CA TYR A 127 5.65 3.40 -1.94
C TYR A 127 5.51 4.91 -2.08
N PHE A 128 4.40 5.40 -2.64
CA PHE A 128 4.08 6.82 -2.67
C PHE A 128 3.92 7.37 -1.26
N ASN A 129 3.13 6.69 -0.43
CA ASN A 129 2.92 7.08 0.97
C ASN A 129 4.19 6.92 1.81
N LEU A 130 4.99 5.87 1.53
CA LEU A 130 6.28 5.67 2.19
C LEU A 130 7.27 6.80 1.86
N ALA A 131 7.39 7.16 0.58
CA ALA A 131 8.23 8.28 0.15
C ALA A 131 7.76 9.61 0.76
N ALA A 132 6.44 9.84 0.83
CA ALA A 132 5.86 11.01 1.46
C ALA A 132 6.21 11.06 2.97
N GLY A 133 6.22 9.92 3.66
CA GLY A 133 6.69 9.80 5.04
C GLY A 133 8.16 10.21 5.23
N GLU A 134 9.00 10.01 4.20
CA GLU A 134 10.40 10.49 4.15
C GLU A 134 10.54 11.94 3.68
N GLY A 135 9.43 12.62 3.39
CA GLY A 135 9.40 13.99 2.89
C GLY A 135 9.74 14.11 1.41
N VAL A 136 9.54 13.05 0.62
CA VAL A 136 9.91 12.96 -0.80
C VAL A 136 8.67 12.68 -1.64
N PHE A 137 8.50 13.42 -2.74
CA PHE A 137 7.42 13.16 -3.68
C PHE A 137 7.85 12.11 -4.72
N LEU A 138 7.29 10.90 -4.64
CA LEU A 138 7.67 9.77 -5.50
C LEU A 138 7.66 10.08 -7.01
N PRO A 139 6.67 10.79 -7.58
CA PRO A 139 6.70 11.14 -9.01
C PRO A 139 7.93 11.95 -9.40
N LYS A 140 8.38 12.87 -8.53
CA LYS A 140 9.61 13.64 -8.76
C LYS A 140 10.85 12.78 -8.62
N LEU A 141 10.86 11.81 -7.70
CA LEU A 141 11.94 10.83 -7.63
C LEU A 141 12.04 10.00 -8.92
N CYS A 142 10.90 9.64 -9.51
CA CYS A 142 10.86 8.92 -10.79
C CYS A 142 11.29 9.78 -11.99
N GLU A 143 10.99 11.09 -12.01
CA GLU A 143 11.45 12.00 -13.07
C GLU A 143 12.97 12.19 -13.08
N VAL A 144 13.63 12.12 -11.91
CA VAL A 144 15.08 12.32 -11.76
C VAL A 144 15.89 11.07 -12.17
N GLN A 145 15.23 10.04 -12.71
CA GLN A 145 15.86 8.76 -13.10
C GLN A 145 16.86 8.87 -14.24
N GLY A 146 18.06 9.26 -13.84
CA GLY A 146 19.32 9.22 -14.58
C GLY A 146 20.53 9.38 -13.65
N VAL A 147 20.32 9.81 -12.39
CA VAL A 147 21.38 10.09 -11.42
C VAL A 147 21.02 9.45 -10.08
N ASN A 148 21.85 8.50 -9.62
CA ASN A 148 21.91 7.93 -8.26
C ASN A 148 20.70 8.22 -7.34
N ALA A 149 19.81 7.24 -7.13
CA ALA A 149 18.59 7.38 -6.34
C ALA A 149 18.83 7.99 -4.94
N ARG A 150 19.94 7.64 -4.28
CA ARG A 150 20.33 8.22 -3.00
C ARG A 150 20.56 9.75 -3.10
N ARG A 151 21.17 10.20 -4.18
CA ARG A 151 21.38 11.64 -4.47
C ARG A 151 20.06 12.32 -4.78
N GLY A 152 19.23 11.72 -5.65
CA GLY A 152 17.93 12.27 -6.00
C GLY A 152 17.04 12.46 -4.76
N MET A 153 16.97 11.45 -3.89
CA MET A 153 16.21 11.55 -2.65
C MET A 153 16.73 12.65 -1.71
N ALA A 154 18.06 12.76 -1.57
CA ALA A 154 18.68 13.80 -0.75
C ALA A 154 18.44 15.23 -1.30
N GLU A 155 18.53 15.40 -2.62
CA GLU A 155 18.27 16.67 -3.29
C GLU A 155 16.79 17.07 -3.19
N LEU A 156 15.86 16.12 -3.38
CA LEU A 156 14.43 16.37 -3.25
C LEU A 156 14.04 16.74 -1.82
N ARG A 157 14.57 16.03 -0.82
CA ARG A 157 14.36 16.34 0.59
C ARG A 157 14.92 17.72 0.96
N SER A 158 16.09 18.09 0.43
CA SER A 158 16.72 19.40 0.65
C SER A 158 15.95 20.54 -0.03
N SER A 159 15.37 20.28 -1.21
CA SER A 159 14.60 21.28 -1.98
C SER A 159 13.22 21.60 -1.39
N GLY A 160 12.76 20.87 -0.37
CA GLY A 160 11.46 21.09 0.25
C GLY A 160 10.27 20.74 -0.65
N ILE A 161 10.48 19.94 -1.70
CA ILE A 161 9.40 19.41 -2.54
C ILE A 161 8.74 18.25 -1.79
N VAL A 162 7.81 18.61 -0.91
CA VAL A 162 7.02 17.66 -0.12
C VAL A 162 5.83 17.19 -0.95
N ALA A 163 5.42 15.93 -0.76
CA ALA A 163 4.15 15.46 -1.28
C ALA A 163 3.00 16.37 -0.79
N PRO A 164 1.97 16.64 -1.63
CA PRO A 164 0.79 17.33 -1.17
C PRO A 164 0.20 16.59 0.06
N PRO A 165 -0.28 17.30 1.10
CA PRO A 165 -0.85 16.64 2.26
C PRO A 165 -2.02 15.74 1.83
N PRO A 166 -2.19 14.56 2.46
CA PRO A 166 -3.34 13.70 2.19
C PRO A 166 -4.63 14.48 2.46
N LEU A 167 -5.61 14.38 1.55
CA LEU A 167 -6.86 15.15 1.58
C LEU A 167 -7.80 14.82 2.75
N HIS A 168 -7.41 13.97 3.69
CA HIS A 168 -8.21 13.62 4.85
C HIS A 168 -7.47 13.93 6.16
N SER A 169 -8.06 14.89 6.89
CA SER A 169 -7.85 15.25 8.30
C SER A 169 -6.46 15.72 8.70
N LEU A 170 -6.32 17.04 8.87
CA LEU A 170 -6.06 17.68 10.16
C LEU A 170 -6.30 19.19 10.00
N GLN A 171 -7.35 19.71 10.63
CA GLN A 171 -7.49 21.14 10.88
C GLN A 171 -6.38 21.55 11.86
N PHE A 172 -5.23 21.96 11.34
CA PHE A 172 -4.26 22.69 12.13
C PHE A 172 -4.78 24.13 12.29
N THR A 173 -5.28 24.45 13.48
CA THR A 173 -5.36 25.84 13.93
C THR A 173 -3.94 26.41 13.94
N ALA A 174 -3.63 27.26 12.97
CA ALA A 174 -2.36 27.98 12.92
C ALA A 174 -2.24 28.89 14.16
N ALA A 175 -1.20 28.69 14.95
CA ALA A 175 -0.78 29.69 15.94
C ALA A 175 -0.20 30.91 15.18
N PRO A 176 -0.46 32.14 15.63
CA PRO A 176 0.00 33.33 14.94
C PRO A 176 1.53 33.48 15.07
N PRO A 177 2.20 34.09 14.07
CA PRO A 177 3.64 34.29 14.09
C PRO A 177 4.05 35.28 15.18
N ILE A 178 5.05 34.92 15.99
CA ILE A 178 5.71 35.83 16.93
C ILE A 178 6.68 36.69 16.12
N ASN A 179 6.44 38.00 16.08
CA ASN A 179 7.35 38.97 15.44
C ASN A 179 8.69 39.04 16.19
N PRO A 180 9.83 39.19 15.47
CA PRO A 180 11.12 39.36 16.11
C PRO A 180 11.24 40.75 16.73
N VAL A 181 11.50 40.81 18.03
CA VAL A 181 11.87 42.05 18.73
C VAL A 181 13.32 42.39 18.38
N ILE A 182 13.51 43.51 17.69
CA ILE A 182 14.81 44.11 17.41
C ILE A 182 15.32 44.72 18.73
N ALA A 183 16.39 44.18 19.30
CA ALA A 183 17.10 44.80 20.41
C ALA A 183 18.14 45.80 19.88
N ALA A 184 17.96 47.06 20.25
CA ALA A 184 18.87 48.17 19.95
C ALA A 184 20.22 48.04 20.70
N PRO A 185 21.31 48.66 20.20
CA PRO A 185 22.60 48.65 20.88
C PRO A 185 22.60 49.64 22.07
N SER A 186 23.23 49.26 23.18
CA SER A 186 23.42 50.16 24.33
C SER A 186 24.88 50.64 24.41
N PRO A 187 25.14 51.89 24.85
CA PRO A 187 26.42 52.59 24.71
C PRO A 187 27.33 52.50 25.96
N ASN A 188 28.62 52.73 25.71
CA ASN A 188 29.76 52.99 26.60
C ASN A 188 30.12 51.98 27.70
#